data_AF-A0A2V1P2Z3-F1
#
_entry.id   AF-A0A2V1P2Z3-F1
#
_cell.length_a   1.000
_cell.length_b   1.000
_cell.length_c   1.000
_cell.angle_alpha   90.00
_cell.angle_beta   90.00
_cell.angle_gamma   90.00
#
_symmetry.space_group_name_H-M   'P 1'
#
loop_
_entity.id
_entity.type
_entity.pdbx_description
1 polymer ?
#
loop_
_entity_poly.entity_id
_entity_poly.type
_entity_poly.pdbx_seq_one_letter_code
_entity_poly.pdbx_strand_id
1 'polypeptide(L)' 'MTQAQSFVIINDDGAAVRAQMNAIFAALRSTSSGEVAPTATAPGMLWLDTSTTPPTLMLRDLADAAFEPLLDGGEY' A
#
# COMPACT_ATOMS: atom_id res chain seq x y z
N MET A 1 10.87 -2.05 6.24
CA MET A 1 10.91 -3.34 5.52
C MET A 1 10.06 -3.21 4.27
N THR A 2 10.47 -3.82 3.16
CA THR A 2 9.62 -3.93 1.98
C THR A 2 8.45 -4.86 2.28
N GLN A 3 7.28 -4.62 1.71
CA GLN A 3 6.11 -5.49 1.87
C GLN A 3 6.44 -6.91 1.37
N ALA A 4 5.97 -7.92 2.11
CA ALA A 4 6.08 -9.32 1.74
C ALA A 4 4.66 -9.93 1.70
N GLN A 5 4.42 -10.86 0.78
CA GLN A 5 3.12 -11.56 0.69
C GLN A 5 2.83 -12.39 1.95
N SER A 6 3.87 -12.87 2.61
CA SER A 6 3.80 -13.53 3.90
C SER A 6 4.96 -13.07 4.77
N PHE A 7 4.73 -13.04 6.08
CA PHE A 7 5.77 -12.72 7.05
C PHE A 7 5.67 -13.71 8.22
N VAL A 8 6.75 -14.42 8.48
CA VAL A 8 6.82 -15.32 9.64
C VAL A 8 7.35 -14.52 10.81
N ILE A 9 6.50 -14.32 11.82
CA ILE A 9 6.94 -13.79 13.11
C ILE A 9 7.57 -14.95 13.88
N ILE A 10 8.87 -14.86 14.12
CA ILE A 10 9.61 -15.89 14.84
C ILE A 10 9.20 -15.86 16.32
N ASN A 11 9.04 -17.03 16.93
CA ASN A 11 8.88 -17.13 18.38
C ASN A 11 10.19 -16.72 19.05
N ASP A 12 10.23 -15.51 19.59
CA ASP A 12 11.38 -14.86 20.16
C ASP A 12 10.97 -14.04 21.39
N ASP A 13 11.88 -13.29 22.00
CA ASP A 13 11.54 -12.42 23.10
C ASP A 13 10.45 -11.38 22.72
N GLY A 14 9.70 -10.92 23.73
CA GLY A 14 8.56 -10.04 23.48
C GLY A 14 8.94 -8.70 22.84
N ALA A 15 10.20 -8.26 22.99
CA ALA A 15 10.67 -7.02 22.38
C ALA A 15 10.92 -7.22 20.87
N ALA A 16 11.54 -8.34 20.49
CA ALA A 16 11.80 -8.74 19.12
C ALA A 16 10.50 -8.98 18.34
N VAL A 17 9.53 -9.69 18.93
CA VAL A 17 8.21 -9.90 18.34
C VAL A 17 7.49 -8.57 18.07
N ARG A 18 7.50 -7.66 19.05
CA ARG A 18 6.90 -6.32 18.88
C ARG A 18 7.60 -5.50 17.80
N ALA A 19 8.93 -5.58 17.72
CA ALA A 19 9.68 -4.90 16.66
C ALA A 19 9.30 -5.41 15.27
N GLN A 20 9.14 -6.72 15.12
CA GLN A 20 8.68 -7.35 13.87
C GLN A 20 7.26 -6.90 13.51
N MET A 21 6.31 -6.89 14.45
CA MET A 21 4.94 -6.40 14.21
C MET A 21 4.92 -4.93 13.77
N ASN A 22 5.70 -4.07 14.42
CA ASN A 22 5.79 -2.66 14.05
C ASN A 22 6.32 -2.47 12.62
N ALA A 23 7.28 -3.30 12.22
CA ALA A 23 7.82 -3.27 10.87
C ALA A 23 6.75 -3.68 9.84
N ILE A 24 5.92 -4.70 10.14
CA ILE A 24 4.80 -5.12 9.28
C ILE A 24 3.77 -4.00 9.16
N PHE A 25 3.36 -3.38 10.27
CA PHE A 25 2.40 -2.27 10.23
C PHE A 25 2.94 -1.06 9.47
N ALA A 26 4.24 -0.77 9.58
CA ALA A 26 4.88 0.28 8.79
C ALA A 26 4.85 -0.05 7.29
N ALA A 27 5.09 -1.31 6.91
CA ALA A 27 5.00 -1.74 5.51
C ALA A 27 3.56 -1.62 4.98
N LEU A 28 2.55 -2.06 5.75
CA LEU A 28 1.13 -1.91 5.36
C LEU A 28 0.73 -0.44 5.18
N ARG A 29 1.20 0.47 6.04
CA ARG A 29 0.92 1.89 5.86
C ARG A 29 1.59 2.48 4.61
N SER A 30 2.79 2.01 4.27
CA SER A 30 3.51 2.51 3.09
C SER A 30 2.80 2.21 1.77
N THR A 31 1.89 1.24 1.73
CA THR A 31 1.11 0.91 0.52
C THR A 31 -0.17 1.72 0.39
N SER A 32 -0.58 2.46 1.44
CA SER A 32 -1.81 3.25 1.43
C SER A 32 -1.63 4.66 0.87
N SER A 33 -0.43 5.24 0.95
CA SER A 33 -0.14 6.59 0.45
C SER A 33 1.34 6.80 0.18
N GLY A 34 1.68 7.57 -0.85
CA GLY A 34 3.07 7.96 -1.15
C GLY A 34 3.17 8.74 -2.44
N GLU A 35 4.37 9.19 -2.80
CA GLU A 35 4.64 9.83 -4.11
C GLU A 35 4.88 8.81 -5.23
N VAL A 36 5.14 7.55 -4.86
CA VAL A 36 5.43 6.45 -5.78
C VAL A 36 4.42 5.35 -5.56
N ALA A 37 3.89 4.82 -6.67
CA ALA A 37 2.92 3.74 -6.64
C ALA A 37 3.48 2.51 -5.87
N PRO A 38 2.65 1.86 -5.03
CA PRO A 38 3.04 0.63 -4.33
C PRO A 38 3.45 -0.47 -5.31
N THR A 39 4.52 -1.20 -5.01
CA THR A 39 5.01 -2.29 -5.87
C THR A 39 4.28 -3.61 -5.68
N ALA A 40 3.71 -3.85 -4.48
CA ALA A 40 2.86 -5.00 -4.28
C ALA A 40 1.41 -4.55 -4.33
N THR A 41 0.77 -4.99 -5.40
CA THR A 41 -0.56 -4.59 -5.82
C THR A 41 -1.52 -5.76 -5.70
N ALA A 42 -2.80 -5.42 -5.67
CA ALA A 42 -3.89 -6.37 -5.81
C ALA A 42 -5.01 -5.70 -6.59
N PRO A 43 -5.79 -6.44 -7.39
CA PRO A 43 -6.96 -5.89 -8.08
C PRO A 43 -7.87 -5.12 -7.11
N GLY A 44 -8.29 -3.91 -7.48
CA GLY A 44 -9.18 -3.07 -6.66
C GLY A 44 -8.53 -2.40 -5.45
N MET A 45 -7.21 -2.46 -5.31
CA MET A 45 -6.47 -1.77 -4.25
C MET A 45 -6.57 -0.25 -4.38
N LEU A 46 -6.74 0.44 -3.25
CA LEU A 46 -6.70 1.90 -3.17
C LEU A 46 -5.33 2.39 -2.73
N TRP A 47 -4.88 3.50 -3.32
CA TRP A 47 -3.64 4.19 -2.96
C TRP A 47 -3.82 5.70 -3.13
N LEU A 48 -3.37 6.49 -2.15
CA LEU A 48 -3.37 7.94 -2.26
C LEU A 48 -2.04 8.43 -2.83
N ASP A 49 -2.06 8.94 -4.05
CA ASP A 49 -0.92 9.60 -4.67
C ASP A 49 -0.74 11.00 -4.09
N THR A 50 0.40 11.21 -3.44
CA THR A 50 0.78 12.48 -2.79
C THR A 50 1.75 13.31 -3.64
N SER A 51 2.14 12.83 -4.82
CA SER A 51 2.96 13.60 -5.77
C SER A 51 2.18 14.74 -6.43
N THR A 52 0.85 14.67 -6.43
CA THR A 52 -0.06 15.68 -6.97
C THR A 52 -0.59 16.60 -5.87
N THR A 53 -0.99 17.83 -6.24
CA THR A 53 -1.61 18.79 -5.32
C THR A 53 -2.88 19.39 -5.97
N PRO A 54 -4.09 19.09 -5.47
CA PRO A 54 -4.38 18.22 -4.32
C PRO A 54 -4.02 16.75 -4.56
N PRO A 55 -3.66 15.97 -3.51
CA PRO A 55 -3.40 14.53 -3.63
C PRO A 55 -4.54 13.80 -4.31
N THR A 56 -4.22 12.84 -5.17
CA THR A 56 -5.21 12.11 -5.99
C THR A 56 -5.41 10.70 -5.46
N LEU A 57 -6.66 10.31 -5.24
CA LEU A 57 -6.98 8.94 -4.85
C LEU A 57 -7.00 8.04 -6.10
N MET A 58 -6.18 6.99 -6.08
CA MET A 58 -5.98 6.05 -7.17
C MET A 58 -6.62 4.70 -6.83
N LEU A 59 -7.15 4.01 -7.84
CA LEU A 59 -7.69 2.66 -7.79
C LEU A 59 -6.88 1.76 -8.73
N ARG A 60 -6.41 0.61 -8.23
CA ARG A 60 -5.83 -0.45 -9.04
C ARG A 60 -6.93 -1.10 -9.87
N ASP A 61 -6.74 -1.18 -11.17
CA ASP A 61 -7.68 -1.84 -12.07
C ASP A 61 -7.91 -3.32 -11.70
N LEU A 62 -8.99 -3.89 -12.22
CA LEU A 62 -9.35 -5.28 -11.93
C LEU A 62 -8.42 -6.29 -12.61
N ALA A 63 -7.64 -5.85 -13.60
CA ALA A 63 -6.59 -6.64 -14.25
C ALA A 63 -5.26 -6.60 -13.49
N ASP A 64 -5.15 -5.81 -12.41
CA ASP A 64 -3.92 -5.57 -11.66
C ASP A 64 -2.74 -5.12 -12.53
N ALA A 65 -3.01 -4.29 -13.53
CA ALA A 65 -2.03 -3.73 -14.47
C ALA A 65 -1.66 -2.29 -14.13
N ALA A 66 -2.63 -1.43 -13.77
CA ALA A 66 -2.40 0.01 -13.59
C ALA A 66 -3.21 0.63 -12.44
N PHE A 67 -2.68 1.72 -11.87
CA PHE A 67 -3.41 2.58 -10.95
C PHE A 67 -4.00 3.75 -11.73
N GLU A 68 -5.31 3.92 -11.65
CA GLU A 68 -6.06 4.98 -12.32
C GLU A 68 -6.72 5.92 -11.30
N PRO A 69 -6.89 7.22 -11.59
CA PRO A 69 -7.60 8.13 -10.69
C PRO A 69 -9.03 7.66 -10.45
N LEU A 70 -9.44 7.50 -9.19
CA LEU A 70 -10.81 7.08 -8.84
C LEU A 70 -11.85 8.15 -9.24
N LEU A 71 -11.45 9.42 -9.18
CA LEU A 71 -12.29 10.58 -9.45
C LEU A 71 -11.64 11.43 -10.56
N ASP A 72 -11.56 10.89 -11.78
CA ASP A 72 -11.15 11.65 -12.98
C ASP A 72 -12.24 12.65 -13.45
N GLY A 73 -13.32 12.84 -12.68
CA GLY A 73 -14.43 13.72 -13.09
C GLY A 73 -15.21 13.22 -14.32
N GLY A 74 -15.06 11.95 -14.70
CA GLY A 74 -15.76 11.37 -15.84
C GLY A 74 -17.26 11.18 -15.59
N GLU A 75 -18.07 11.63 -16.55
CA GLU A 75 -19.43 11.14 -16.76
C GLU A 75 -19.40 9.60 -16.86
N TYR A 76 -20.11 8.93 -15.95
CA TYR A 76 -20.37 7.49 -16.02
C TYR A 76 -21.70 7.22 -16.73
#